data_AF-A0A6N2X538-F1
#
_entry.id   AF-A0A6N2X538-F1
#
_cell.length_a   1.000
_cell.length_b   1.000
_cell.length_c   1.000
_cell.angle_alpha   90.00
_cell.angle_beta   90.00
_cell.angle_gamma   90.00
#
_symmetry.space_group_name_H-M   'P 1'
#
loop_
_entity.id
_entity.type
_entity.pdbx_description
1 polymer ?
#
loop_
_entity_poly.entity_id
_entity_poly.type
_entity_poly.pdbx_seq_one_letter_code
_entity_poly.pdbx_strand_id
1 'polypeptide(L)'
;MNLKTLSMMGALLLLAGTGANAQKKKEVLNDSNTPLHLLQPAYKVPYGMLTTEEIKADMDRVLRYLEKNTPTRVVDKNTGKVITDYANMTADAQLERGAFRLASYEWGVTYSAMLAAAEATGDQAYYKYVTDRFQFLAEVAPHFRKVLEKYGTVDPQMKQILTPHALDDAGAVCTAMVKVQMKKNSPELKPLIDNYMDFIVNKEYRLADGTFARTRPQHNTLWLDDMFMGIPPVAWYSCIAGDKKQMYLSEAVRQIFQFADRMWVPGKNLFRHGWVEGMQDHPAFHWGRANGWALLTMCEVLDVLPEDYPQRDKILELFRAHVRGLAACQSGEGFWHQLLDRNDSYLETSATAIYVYCFAHAINKGWIDAMAYGPVAQLGWHAVTTQINAEGQVDGTCVGTGMAFDPAFYYYRPVNVYAAHGYGPVLWAGAEMINLLNKQHPKMNDSAVQYYRTEQKTSEPIFHVMDGETK
;
A
#
# COMPACT_ATOMS: atom_id res chain seq x y z
N MET A 1 62.26 -40.04 23.24
CA MET A 1 61.42 -41.26 23.19
C MET A 1 60.46 -41.15 22.00
N ASN A 2 60.47 -42.20 21.17
CA ASN A 2 59.85 -42.49 19.87
C ASN A 2 58.75 -41.65 19.16
N LEU A 3 59.01 -41.56 17.85
CA LEU A 3 58.25 -41.38 16.60
C LEU A 3 56.70 -41.56 16.52
N LYS A 4 56.10 -40.59 15.80
CA LYS A 4 55.26 -40.64 14.56
C LYS A 4 54.06 -41.62 14.37
N THR A 5 53.05 -41.07 13.67
CA THR A 5 52.09 -41.66 12.68
C THR A 5 50.96 -42.54 13.21
N LEU A 6 49.75 -42.72 12.64
CA LEU A 6 48.91 -42.17 11.54
C LEU A 6 47.57 -42.96 11.61
N SER A 7 46.42 -42.35 11.28
CA SER A 7 45.19 -42.88 10.60
C SER A 7 44.55 -44.26 10.89
N MET A 8 43.21 -44.25 10.80
CA MET A 8 42.31 -45.20 10.10
C MET A 8 41.44 -46.21 10.89
N MET A 9 40.12 -46.02 10.69
CA MET A 9 39.00 -46.97 10.53
C MET A 9 39.04 -48.36 11.18
N GLY A 10 37.96 -48.64 11.92
CA GLY A 10 37.11 -49.82 11.65
C GLY A 10 37.05 -50.87 12.75
N ALA A 11 35.90 -50.97 13.43
CA ALA A 11 35.31 -52.25 13.83
C ALA A 11 33.83 -52.07 14.22
N LEU A 12 32.96 -52.73 13.45
CA LEU A 12 31.59 -53.07 13.82
C LEU A 12 31.58 -53.83 15.16
N LEU A 13 30.61 -53.52 16.02
CA LEU A 13 30.10 -54.49 16.99
C LEU A 13 28.57 -54.35 17.08
N LEU A 14 27.91 -55.33 16.47
CA LEU A 14 26.51 -55.66 16.66
C LEU A 14 26.26 -56.02 18.13
N LEU A 15 25.45 -55.24 18.82
CA LEU A 15 24.73 -55.69 20.01
C LEU A 15 23.24 -55.58 19.72
N ALA A 16 22.67 -56.73 19.35
CA ALA A 16 21.23 -56.95 19.27
C ALA A 16 20.63 -56.83 20.68
N GLY A 17 20.25 -55.61 21.06
CA GLY A 17 19.36 -55.35 22.18
C GLY A 17 17.92 -55.48 21.72
N THR A 18 17.24 -56.53 22.15
CA THR A 18 15.79 -56.70 22.00
C THR A 18 15.07 -55.56 22.73
N GLY A 19 14.83 -54.44 22.02
CA GLY A 19 13.96 -53.38 22.49
C GLY A 19 12.52 -53.88 22.52
N ALA A 20 12.00 -54.13 23.71
CA ALA A 20 10.58 -54.30 23.91
C ALA A 20 9.87 -53.07 23.33
N ASN A 21 9.04 -53.28 22.30
CA ASN A 21 8.11 -52.29 21.80
C ASN A 21 7.06 -52.03 22.89
N ALA A 22 7.39 -51.17 23.85
CA ALA A 22 6.38 -50.52 24.67
C ALA A 22 5.60 -49.60 23.73
N GLN A 23 4.44 -50.05 23.24
CA GLN A 23 3.40 -49.15 22.76
C GLN A 23 3.11 -48.15 23.90
N LYS A 24 3.77 -46.99 23.88
CA LYS A 24 3.32 -45.84 24.67
C LYS A 24 1.88 -45.61 24.21
N LYS A 25 0.90 -45.95 25.07
CA LYS A 25 -0.49 -45.52 24.89
C LYS A 25 -0.44 -44.04 24.58
N LYS A 26 -0.91 -43.66 23.39
CA LYS A 26 -1.07 -42.25 23.03
C LYS A 26 -1.99 -41.67 24.11
N GLU A 27 -1.44 -40.81 24.95
CA GLU A 27 -2.20 -40.19 26.03
C GLU A 27 -3.37 -39.45 25.40
N VAL A 28 -4.58 -39.82 25.79
CA VAL A 28 -5.80 -39.20 25.25
C VAL A 28 -5.96 -37.85 25.94
N LEU A 29 -5.69 -36.78 25.19
CA LEU A 29 -5.98 -35.42 25.62
C LEU A 29 -7.50 -35.27 25.75
N ASN A 30 -7.95 -34.83 26.92
CA ASN A 30 -9.36 -34.60 27.23
C ASN A 30 -9.51 -33.39 28.16
N ASP A 31 -10.76 -33.01 28.41
CA ASP A 31 -11.13 -31.86 29.23
C ASP A 31 -10.55 -31.90 30.64
N SER A 32 -10.43 -33.09 31.24
CA SER A 32 -10.01 -33.24 32.64
C SER A 32 -8.49 -33.26 32.84
N ASN A 33 -7.70 -33.44 31.77
CA ASN A 33 -6.24 -33.57 31.88
C ASN A 33 -5.46 -32.58 31.01
N THR A 34 -6.13 -31.73 30.23
CA THR A 34 -5.48 -30.82 29.29
C THR A 34 -6.23 -29.48 29.25
N PRO A 35 -5.55 -28.32 29.30
CA PRO A 35 -6.18 -27.03 29.01
C PRO A 35 -6.47 -26.94 27.51
N LEU A 36 -7.59 -27.53 27.06
CA LEU A 36 -7.93 -27.64 25.64
C LEU A 36 -8.03 -26.26 24.95
N HIS A 37 -8.42 -25.22 25.69
CA HIS A 37 -8.48 -23.83 25.22
C HIS A 37 -7.12 -23.20 24.91
N LEU A 38 -6.00 -23.80 25.35
CA LEU A 38 -4.63 -23.38 25.04
C LEU A 38 -3.96 -24.25 23.96
N LEU A 39 -4.70 -25.17 23.33
CA LEU A 39 -4.14 -25.93 22.22
C LEU A 39 -3.78 -25.00 21.07
N GLN A 40 -2.61 -25.21 20.49
CA GLN A 40 -2.12 -24.42 19.36
C GLN A 40 -3.07 -24.60 18.16
N PRO A 41 -3.68 -23.52 17.65
CA PRO A 41 -4.52 -23.60 16.46
C PRO A 41 -3.68 -23.88 15.21
N ALA A 42 -4.27 -24.60 14.26
CA ALA A 42 -3.65 -24.96 12.98
C ALA A 42 -3.80 -23.82 11.95
N TYR A 43 -3.19 -22.67 12.21
CA TYR A 43 -3.25 -21.51 11.33
C TYR A 43 -2.55 -21.77 9.98
N LYS A 44 -3.13 -21.30 8.88
CA LYS A 44 -2.50 -21.30 7.55
C LYS A 44 -1.63 -20.09 7.30
N VAL A 45 -2.03 -18.95 7.86
CA VAL A 45 -1.31 -17.68 7.87
C VAL A 45 -0.72 -17.50 9.27
N PRO A 46 0.49 -16.95 9.44
CA PRO A 46 1.05 -16.69 10.76
C PRO A 46 0.10 -15.90 11.65
N TYR A 47 0.11 -16.21 12.95
CA TYR A 47 -0.71 -15.52 13.94
C TYR A 47 0.08 -15.34 15.23
N GLY A 48 -0.06 -14.17 15.85
CA GLY A 48 0.58 -13.85 17.12
C GLY A 48 1.37 -12.56 17.06
N MET A 49 2.37 -12.45 17.93
CA MET A 49 3.20 -11.25 18.07
C MET A 49 4.06 -11.00 16.83
N LEU A 50 4.28 -9.71 16.56
CA LEU A 50 5.18 -9.20 15.51
C LEU A 50 6.27 -8.37 16.17
N THR A 51 7.44 -8.37 15.55
CA THR A 51 8.53 -7.46 15.91
C THR A 51 8.79 -6.44 14.81
N THR A 52 9.30 -5.26 15.18
CA THR A 52 9.68 -4.23 14.20
C THR A 52 10.80 -4.70 13.29
N GLU A 53 11.67 -5.59 13.78
CA GLU A 53 12.80 -6.15 13.04
C GLU A 53 12.33 -7.08 11.91
N GLU A 54 11.33 -7.94 12.17
CA GLU A 54 10.74 -8.81 11.15
C GLU A 54 10.07 -7.99 10.05
N ILE A 55 9.28 -6.97 10.43
CA ILE A 55 8.62 -6.07 9.49
C ILE A 55 9.64 -5.35 8.61
N LYS A 56 10.70 -4.81 9.22
CA LYS A 56 11.78 -4.12 8.51
C LYS A 56 12.52 -5.07 7.56
N ALA A 57 12.78 -6.31 7.96
CA ALA A 57 13.44 -7.30 7.11
C ALA A 57 12.62 -7.63 5.85
N ASP A 58 11.29 -7.70 5.98
CA ASP A 58 10.37 -7.85 4.85
C ASP A 58 10.38 -6.64 3.93
N MET A 59 10.29 -5.43 4.48
CA MET A 59 10.36 -4.19 3.70
C MET A 59 11.71 -4.06 2.96
N ASP A 60 12.83 -4.38 3.61
CA ASP A 60 14.16 -4.32 3.02
C ASP A 60 14.33 -5.32 1.87
N ARG A 61 13.66 -6.47 1.94
CA ARG A 61 13.64 -7.45 0.84
C ARG A 61 12.92 -6.87 -0.37
N VAL A 62 11.79 -6.21 -0.16
CA VAL A 62 11.06 -5.50 -1.22
C VAL A 62 11.90 -4.34 -1.79
N LEU A 63 12.50 -3.50 -0.94
CA LEU A 63 13.35 -2.38 -1.38
C LEU A 63 14.48 -2.85 -2.30
N ARG A 64 15.25 -3.87 -1.89
CA ARG A 64 16.36 -4.43 -2.69
C ARG A 64 15.89 -4.98 -4.04
N TYR A 65 14.70 -5.58 -4.09
CA TYR A 65 14.11 -6.04 -5.34
C TYR A 65 13.78 -4.85 -6.24
N LEU A 66 13.17 -3.81 -5.69
CA LEU A 66 12.78 -2.62 -6.42
C LEU A 66 13.97 -1.84 -6.96
N GLU A 67 15.05 -1.69 -6.20
CA GLU A 67 16.29 -1.05 -6.64
C GLU A 67 16.84 -1.65 -7.92
N LYS A 68 16.82 -2.99 -8.02
CA LYS A 68 17.30 -3.72 -9.21
C LYS A 68 16.35 -3.61 -10.40
N ASN A 69 15.06 -3.40 -10.16
CA ASN A 69 14.01 -3.47 -11.17
C ASN A 69 13.47 -2.11 -11.62
N THR A 70 14.09 -1.01 -11.18
CA THR A 70 13.72 0.36 -11.57
C THR A 70 14.95 1.21 -11.88
N PRO A 71 15.65 0.91 -12.99
CA PRO A 71 16.86 1.62 -13.36
C PRO A 71 16.58 3.09 -13.73
N THR A 72 17.46 3.98 -13.29
CA THR A 72 17.42 5.42 -13.58
C THR A 72 18.46 5.79 -14.62
N ARG A 73 18.28 5.29 -15.84
CA ARG A 73 19.17 5.56 -16.98
C ARG A 73 18.38 5.81 -18.25
N VAL A 74 18.99 6.55 -19.16
CA VAL A 74 18.53 6.66 -20.54
C VAL A 74 19.36 5.71 -21.40
N VAL A 75 18.70 4.97 -22.28
CA VAL A 75 19.33 4.06 -23.23
C VAL A 75 18.79 4.29 -24.63
N ASP A 76 19.57 3.94 -25.64
CA ASP A 76 19.08 3.78 -26.99
C ASP A 76 18.19 2.53 -27.07
N LYS A 77 16.94 2.69 -27.54
CA LYS A 77 15.94 1.61 -27.54
C LYS A 77 16.28 0.44 -28.45
N ASN A 78 17.15 0.63 -29.44
CA ASN A 78 17.52 -0.38 -30.43
C ASN A 78 18.77 -1.16 -29.99
N THR A 79 19.71 -0.50 -29.32
CA THR A 79 21.02 -1.07 -28.97
C THR A 79 21.21 -1.34 -27.48
N GLY A 80 20.38 -0.75 -26.62
CA GLY A 80 20.53 -0.83 -25.17
C GLY A 80 21.73 -0.05 -24.62
N LYS A 81 22.46 0.69 -25.46
CA LYS A 81 23.61 1.49 -25.01
C LYS A 81 23.13 2.67 -24.16
N VAL A 82 23.79 2.88 -23.02
CA VAL A 82 23.52 4.02 -22.14
C VAL A 82 23.83 5.31 -22.86
N ILE A 83 22.89 6.25 -22.82
CA ILE A 83 23.03 7.60 -23.34
C ILE A 83 23.28 8.52 -22.14
N THR A 84 24.41 9.24 -22.16
CA THR A 84 24.77 10.23 -21.13
C THR A 84 24.81 11.66 -21.68
N ASP A 85 24.97 11.83 -23.00
CA ASP A 85 24.86 13.12 -23.67
C ASP A 85 23.40 13.43 -24.00
N TYR A 86 22.66 13.93 -23.01
CA TYR A 86 21.24 14.25 -23.17
C TYR A 86 20.98 15.42 -24.13
N ALA A 87 21.99 16.25 -24.42
CA ALA A 87 21.84 17.39 -25.34
C ALA A 87 21.65 16.92 -26.79
N ASN A 88 22.22 15.77 -27.15
CA ASN A 88 22.20 15.22 -28.51
C ASN A 88 21.35 13.95 -28.66
N MET A 89 20.40 13.73 -27.75
CA MET A 89 19.46 12.61 -27.83
C MET A 89 18.65 12.61 -29.13
N THR A 90 18.41 11.40 -29.65
CA THR A 90 17.55 11.15 -30.82
C THR A 90 16.17 10.65 -30.38
N ALA A 91 15.27 10.43 -31.35
CA ALA A 91 13.98 9.78 -31.12
C ALA A 91 14.08 8.30 -30.68
N ASP A 92 15.29 7.74 -30.65
CA ASP A 92 15.55 6.38 -30.18
C ASP A 92 15.91 6.32 -28.69
N ALA A 93 16.10 7.45 -28.03
CA ALA A 93 16.32 7.48 -26.60
C ALA A 93 15.05 7.08 -25.82
N GLN A 94 15.22 6.26 -24.78
CA GLN A 94 14.16 5.87 -23.85
C GLN A 94 14.70 5.67 -22.44
N LEU A 95 13.84 5.70 -21.43
CA LEU A 95 14.17 5.20 -20.10
C LEU A 95 14.47 3.70 -20.17
N GLU A 96 15.54 3.25 -19.50
CA GLU A 96 15.88 1.83 -19.39
C GLU A 96 14.68 1.04 -18.81
N ARG A 97 14.32 -0.08 -19.45
CA ARG A 97 13.16 -0.88 -19.05
C ARG A 97 13.54 -1.87 -17.97
N GLY A 98 13.16 -1.58 -16.74
CA GLY A 98 13.08 -2.57 -15.66
C GLY A 98 11.73 -3.28 -15.64
N ALA A 99 11.45 -4.02 -14.58
CA ALA A 99 10.14 -4.66 -14.38
C ALA A 99 9.03 -3.64 -14.09
N PHE A 100 9.37 -2.45 -13.57
CA PHE A 100 8.39 -1.41 -13.24
C PHE A 100 8.73 -0.06 -13.86
N ARG A 101 7.67 0.70 -14.17
CA ARG A 101 7.75 2.07 -14.71
C ARG A 101 8.04 3.05 -13.57
N LEU A 102 8.86 4.06 -13.82
CA LEU A 102 9.24 5.05 -12.80
C LEU A 102 8.14 6.05 -12.46
N ALA A 103 7.25 6.33 -13.41
CA ALA A 103 6.26 7.43 -13.28
C ALA A 103 4.82 6.98 -13.50
N SER A 104 4.52 5.71 -13.25
CA SER A 104 3.14 5.26 -13.17
C SER A 104 2.52 5.63 -11.82
N TYR A 105 1.19 5.70 -11.72
CA TYR A 105 0.55 6.04 -10.44
C TYR A 105 0.91 5.03 -9.35
N GLU A 106 1.08 3.75 -9.68
CA GLU A 106 1.51 2.71 -8.74
C GLU A 106 2.88 3.05 -8.16
N TRP A 107 3.77 3.62 -8.97
CA TRP A 107 5.06 4.10 -8.47
C TRP A 107 4.97 5.40 -7.67
N GLY A 108 4.00 6.26 -7.99
CA GLY A 108 3.61 7.39 -7.12
C GLY A 108 3.26 6.95 -5.69
N VAL A 109 2.50 5.85 -5.56
CA VAL A 109 2.22 5.21 -4.27
C VAL A 109 3.50 4.70 -3.64
N THR A 110 4.35 3.99 -4.39
CA THR A 110 5.65 3.50 -3.92
C THR A 110 6.53 4.63 -3.39
N TYR A 111 6.59 5.78 -4.05
CA TYR A 111 7.36 6.91 -3.57
C TYR A 111 6.81 7.46 -2.24
N SER A 112 5.49 7.67 -2.13
CA SER A 112 4.88 8.09 -0.86
C SER A 112 5.16 7.11 0.27
N ALA A 113 5.07 5.81 -0.01
CA ALA A 113 5.36 4.74 0.94
C ALA A 113 6.83 4.73 1.39
N MET A 114 7.78 4.91 0.46
CA MET A 114 9.21 4.98 0.78
C MET A 114 9.54 6.20 1.64
N LEU A 115 8.89 7.35 1.43
CA LEU A 115 9.05 8.51 2.30
C LEU A 115 8.58 8.21 3.73
N ALA A 116 7.43 7.55 3.88
CA ALA A 116 6.92 7.12 5.17
C ALA A 116 7.83 6.07 5.84
N ALA A 117 8.36 5.12 5.05
CA ALA A 117 9.31 4.12 5.52
C ALA A 117 10.61 4.74 6.05
N ALA A 118 11.15 5.75 5.35
CA ALA A 118 12.34 6.47 5.81
C ALA A 118 12.10 7.15 7.17
N GLU A 119 10.91 7.72 7.38
CA GLU A 119 10.54 8.36 8.66
C GLU A 119 10.33 7.33 9.78
N ALA A 120 9.58 6.25 9.51
CA ALA A 120 9.25 5.23 10.50
C ALA A 120 10.48 4.43 10.98
N THR A 121 11.47 4.24 10.10
CA THR A 121 12.62 3.37 10.35
C THR A 121 13.91 4.15 10.61
N GLY A 122 13.96 5.44 10.26
CA GLY A 122 15.18 6.23 10.23
C GLY A 122 16.16 5.85 9.10
N ASP A 123 15.85 4.83 8.29
CA ASP A 123 16.72 4.32 7.23
C ASP A 123 16.65 5.20 5.98
N GLN A 124 17.74 5.89 5.71
CA GLN A 124 17.84 6.83 4.58
C GLN A 124 17.87 6.14 3.21
N ALA A 125 18.05 4.82 3.12
CA ALA A 125 18.01 4.12 1.85
C ALA A 125 16.64 4.29 1.15
N TYR A 126 15.55 4.28 1.91
CA TYR A 126 14.19 4.52 1.41
C TYR A 126 14.03 5.94 0.87
N TYR A 127 14.51 6.96 1.60
CA TYR A 127 14.45 8.35 1.14
C TYR A 127 15.32 8.56 -0.09
N LYS A 128 16.54 8.02 -0.08
CA LYS A 128 17.50 8.10 -1.18
C LYS A 128 16.94 7.48 -2.46
N TYR A 129 16.26 6.33 -2.32
CA TYR A 129 15.51 5.72 -3.43
C TYR A 129 14.61 6.77 -4.06
N VAL A 130 13.69 7.41 -3.32
CA VAL A 130 12.79 8.41 -3.90
C VAL A 130 13.55 9.57 -4.56
N THR A 131 14.50 10.18 -3.86
CA THR A 131 15.18 11.39 -4.33
C THR A 131 16.04 11.14 -5.57
N ASP A 132 16.71 10.00 -5.67
CA ASP A 132 17.52 9.66 -6.85
C ASP A 132 16.66 9.62 -8.12
N ARG A 133 15.46 9.05 -8.03
CA ARG A 133 14.56 8.90 -9.20
C ARG A 133 13.94 10.24 -9.56
N PHE A 134 13.50 11.01 -8.59
CA PHE A 134 12.94 12.34 -8.85
C PHE A 134 13.99 13.30 -9.41
N GLN A 135 15.23 13.27 -8.90
CA GLN A 135 16.34 14.03 -9.48
C GLN A 135 16.60 13.60 -10.92
N PHE A 136 16.66 12.29 -11.19
CA PHE A 136 16.84 11.77 -12.54
C PHE A 136 15.71 12.20 -13.49
N LEU A 137 14.45 12.05 -13.10
CA LEU A 137 13.30 12.45 -13.92
C LEU A 137 13.28 13.96 -14.19
N ALA A 138 13.59 14.77 -13.18
CA ALA A 138 13.70 16.23 -13.32
C ALA A 138 14.84 16.62 -14.26
N GLU A 139 15.97 15.91 -14.21
CA GLU A 139 17.11 16.12 -15.10
C GLU A 139 16.76 15.80 -16.55
N VAL A 140 16.17 14.63 -16.83
CA VAL A 140 15.98 14.17 -18.22
C VAL A 140 14.72 14.72 -18.88
N ALA A 141 13.69 15.13 -18.13
CA ALA A 141 12.42 15.59 -18.69
C ALA A 141 12.56 16.77 -19.68
N PRO A 142 13.35 17.83 -19.41
CA PRO A 142 13.58 18.90 -20.38
C PRO A 142 14.22 18.42 -21.69
N HIS A 143 15.08 17.40 -21.64
CA HIS A 143 15.73 16.84 -22.82
C HIS A 143 14.75 16.02 -23.67
N PHE A 144 13.95 15.17 -23.02
CA PHE A 144 12.88 14.44 -23.71
C PHE A 144 11.81 15.38 -24.29
N ARG A 145 11.54 16.54 -23.66
CA ARG A 145 10.67 17.57 -24.23
C ARG A 145 11.22 18.09 -25.56
N LYS A 146 12.52 18.39 -25.65
CA LYS A 146 13.18 18.79 -26.91
C LYS A 146 13.13 17.68 -27.96
N VAL A 147 13.25 16.42 -27.56
CA VAL A 147 13.08 15.27 -28.47
C VAL A 147 11.66 15.24 -29.03
N LEU A 148 10.64 15.39 -28.17
CA LEU A 148 9.24 15.45 -28.60
C LEU A 148 8.98 16.61 -29.57
N GLU A 149 9.49 17.81 -29.26
CA GLU A 149 9.35 19.00 -30.11
C GLU A 149 10.04 18.83 -31.47
N LYS A 150 11.24 18.24 -31.50
CA LYS A 150 12.05 18.07 -32.71
C LYS A 150 11.53 16.96 -33.63
N TYR A 151 11.14 15.82 -33.07
CA TYR A 151 10.81 14.62 -33.85
C TYR A 151 9.32 14.29 -33.88
N GLY A 152 8.48 15.00 -33.11
CA GLY A 152 7.04 14.71 -32.99
C GLY A 152 6.71 13.44 -32.22
N THR A 153 7.73 12.76 -31.67
CA THR A 153 7.60 11.52 -30.91
C THR A 153 8.68 11.42 -29.84
N VAL A 154 8.42 10.63 -28.80
CA VAL A 154 9.28 10.44 -27.64
C VAL A 154 8.96 9.10 -26.99
N ASP A 155 9.81 8.63 -26.07
CA ASP A 155 9.52 7.49 -25.20
C ASP A 155 8.09 7.60 -24.61
N PRO A 156 7.21 6.59 -24.78
CA PRO A 156 5.87 6.60 -24.19
C PRO A 156 5.83 6.87 -22.68
N GLN A 157 6.81 6.41 -21.90
CA GLN A 157 6.87 6.70 -20.46
C GLN A 157 7.16 8.18 -20.20
N MET A 158 8.03 8.80 -21.00
CA MET A 158 8.29 10.24 -20.91
C MET A 158 7.13 11.06 -21.46
N LYS A 159 6.42 10.55 -22.47
CA LYS A 159 5.18 11.18 -22.97
C LYS A 159 4.13 11.27 -21.87
N GLN A 160 3.98 10.23 -21.04
CA GLN A 160 3.09 10.23 -19.87
C GLN A 160 3.41 11.40 -18.92
N ILE A 161 4.70 11.58 -18.61
CA ILE A 161 5.20 12.64 -17.70
C ILE A 161 4.99 14.03 -18.31
N LEU A 162 5.35 14.20 -19.58
CA LEU A 162 5.38 15.50 -20.26
C LEU A 162 4.00 15.98 -20.70
N THR A 163 3.13 15.03 -21.07
CA THR A 163 1.78 15.27 -21.57
C THR A 163 0.83 14.25 -20.93
N PRO A 164 0.46 14.42 -19.65
CA PRO A 164 -0.53 13.55 -19.02
C PRO A 164 -1.90 13.67 -19.70
N HIS A 165 -2.66 12.58 -19.76
CA HIS A 165 -3.99 12.52 -20.38
C HIS A 165 -5.08 11.93 -19.47
N ALA A 166 -4.72 11.47 -18.27
CA ALA A 166 -5.65 11.05 -17.22
C ALA A 166 -5.03 11.32 -15.84
N LEU A 167 -5.84 11.36 -14.79
CA LEU A 167 -5.34 11.43 -13.41
C LEU A 167 -4.32 10.30 -13.10
N ASP A 168 -4.49 9.12 -13.69
CA ASP A 168 -3.56 7.97 -13.61
C ASP A 168 -2.13 8.32 -14.09
N ASP A 169 -1.96 9.34 -14.92
CA ASP A 169 -0.67 9.79 -15.46
C ASP A 169 0.03 10.83 -14.57
N ALA A 170 -0.67 11.38 -13.57
CA ALA A 170 -0.22 12.58 -12.87
C ALA A 170 -0.31 12.45 -11.35
N GLY A 171 -1.45 12.02 -10.83
CA GLY A 171 -1.88 12.24 -9.46
C GLY A 171 -0.90 11.80 -8.39
N ALA A 172 -0.76 10.48 -8.24
CA ALA A 172 0.04 9.89 -7.16
C ALA A 172 1.53 10.28 -7.23
N VAL A 173 2.09 10.43 -8.44
CA VAL A 173 3.48 10.89 -8.63
C VAL A 173 3.61 12.34 -8.21
N CYS A 174 2.67 13.20 -8.62
CA CYS A 174 2.62 14.60 -8.22
C CYS A 174 2.53 14.74 -6.69
N THR A 175 1.65 13.97 -6.03
CA THR A 175 1.55 13.94 -4.56
C THR A 175 2.90 13.65 -3.90
N ALA A 176 3.59 12.60 -4.36
CA ALA A 176 4.89 12.24 -3.81
C ALA A 176 5.97 13.31 -4.09
N MET A 177 5.97 13.93 -5.27
CA MET A 177 6.88 15.03 -5.59
C MET A 177 6.64 16.26 -4.71
N VAL A 178 5.38 16.61 -4.43
CA VAL A 178 5.03 17.70 -3.50
C VAL A 178 5.55 17.39 -2.09
N LYS A 179 5.34 16.15 -1.60
CA LYS A 179 5.88 15.72 -0.29
C LYS A 179 7.40 15.85 -0.21
N VAL A 180 8.13 15.53 -1.28
CA VAL A 180 9.58 15.73 -1.36
C VAL A 180 9.95 17.21 -1.41
N GLN A 181 9.26 18.01 -2.22
CA GLN A 181 9.52 19.45 -2.38
C GLN A 181 9.35 20.24 -1.07
N MET A 182 8.57 19.72 -0.11
CA MET A 182 8.42 20.29 1.23
C MET A 182 9.60 19.99 2.17
N LYS A 183 10.48 19.04 1.83
CA LYS A 183 11.65 18.70 2.65
C LYS A 183 12.80 19.66 2.34
N LYS A 184 13.69 19.89 3.33
CA LYS A 184 14.90 20.70 3.14
C LYS A 184 15.84 20.02 2.14
N ASN A 185 16.53 20.80 1.30
CA ASN A 185 17.47 20.32 0.29
C ASN A 185 16.85 19.33 -0.72
N SER A 186 15.56 19.46 -1.01
CA SER A 186 14.89 18.67 -2.04
C SER A 186 15.45 18.99 -3.43
N PRO A 187 15.42 18.03 -4.38
CA PRO A 187 15.63 18.34 -5.79
C PRO A 187 14.61 19.40 -6.27
N GLU A 188 14.94 20.13 -7.32
CA GLU A 188 14.02 21.11 -7.93
C GLU A 188 12.95 20.37 -8.75
N LEU A 189 11.78 20.16 -8.17
CA LEU A 189 10.68 19.39 -8.78
C LEU A 189 9.53 20.26 -9.28
N LYS A 190 9.54 21.56 -8.96
CA LYS A 190 8.45 22.48 -9.28
C LYS A 190 8.01 22.44 -10.75
N PRO A 191 8.89 22.36 -11.76
CA PRO A 191 8.45 22.28 -13.16
C PRO A 191 7.60 21.03 -13.47
N LEU A 192 7.92 19.87 -12.89
CA LEU A 192 7.14 18.64 -13.05
C LEU A 192 5.83 18.72 -12.26
N ILE A 193 5.90 19.21 -11.01
CA ILE A 193 4.72 19.40 -10.16
C ILE A 193 3.71 20.33 -10.85
N ASP A 194 4.15 21.48 -11.34
CA ASP A 194 3.28 22.46 -12.00
C ASP A 194 2.66 21.87 -13.29
N ASN A 195 3.41 21.08 -14.06
CA ASN A 195 2.89 20.39 -15.25
C ASN A 195 1.76 19.40 -14.89
N TYR A 196 1.95 18.61 -13.85
CA TYR A 196 0.92 17.68 -13.37
C TYR A 196 -0.28 18.42 -12.78
N MET A 197 -0.06 19.44 -11.95
CA MET A 197 -1.15 20.20 -11.33
C MET A 197 -1.96 21.00 -12.35
N ASP A 198 -1.33 21.53 -13.40
CA ASP A 198 -2.06 22.15 -14.51
C ASP A 198 -3.00 21.15 -15.18
N PHE A 199 -2.53 19.93 -15.45
CA PHE A 199 -3.39 18.88 -15.98
C PHE A 199 -4.54 18.53 -15.04
N ILE A 200 -4.23 18.20 -13.79
CA ILE A 200 -5.23 17.76 -12.79
C ILE A 200 -6.29 18.84 -12.59
N VAL A 201 -5.90 20.11 -12.44
CA VAL A 201 -6.85 21.16 -12.07
C VAL A 201 -7.59 21.72 -13.28
N ASN A 202 -6.90 21.88 -14.42
CA ASN A 202 -7.43 22.67 -15.54
C ASN A 202 -7.82 21.82 -16.78
N LYS A 203 -7.33 20.58 -16.91
CA LYS A 203 -7.49 19.79 -18.15
C LYS A 203 -8.23 18.47 -17.96
N GLU A 204 -8.13 17.86 -16.78
CA GLU A 204 -8.85 16.63 -16.49
C GLU A 204 -10.35 16.78 -16.74
N TYR A 205 -10.97 15.74 -17.28
CA TYR A 205 -12.39 15.72 -17.54
C TYR A 205 -13.17 15.73 -16.22
N ARG A 206 -14.28 16.46 -16.21
CA ARG A 206 -15.13 16.61 -15.03
C ARG A 206 -16.60 16.51 -15.43
N LEU A 207 -17.41 16.03 -14.49
CA LEU A 207 -18.86 16.21 -14.57
C LEU A 207 -19.22 17.70 -14.54
N ALA A 208 -20.47 18.02 -14.86
CA ALA A 208 -20.95 19.41 -14.87
C ALA A 208 -20.81 20.12 -13.52
N ASP A 209 -20.88 19.40 -12.41
CA ASP A 209 -20.67 19.92 -11.05
C ASP A 209 -19.19 19.97 -10.64
N GLY A 210 -18.27 19.69 -11.57
CA GLY A 210 -16.83 19.74 -11.37
C GLY A 210 -16.23 18.51 -10.69
N THR A 211 -16.96 17.42 -10.44
CA THR A 211 -16.36 16.15 -9.96
C THR A 211 -15.43 15.56 -11.01
N PHE A 212 -14.24 15.10 -10.63
CA PHE A 212 -13.35 14.38 -11.53
C PHE A 212 -14.04 13.17 -12.16
N ALA A 213 -13.93 12.99 -13.48
CA ALA A 213 -14.66 11.96 -14.20
C ALA A 213 -13.88 11.43 -15.40
N ARG A 214 -14.34 10.30 -15.93
CA ARG A 214 -13.82 9.70 -17.16
C ARG A 214 -14.92 9.65 -18.23
N THR A 215 -14.51 9.63 -19.49
CA THR A 215 -15.37 9.35 -20.65
C THR A 215 -15.32 7.88 -21.07
N ARG A 216 -14.82 7.00 -20.20
CA ARG A 216 -14.73 5.54 -20.37
C ARG A 216 -15.10 4.79 -19.08
N PRO A 217 -15.65 3.56 -19.15
CA PRO A 217 -16.09 2.88 -20.38
C PRO A 217 -17.37 3.49 -20.96
N GLN A 218 -18.01 4.41 -20.23
CA GLN A 218 -19.18 5.17 -20.67
C GLN A 218 -18.91 6.68 -20.49
N HIS A 219 -19.72 7.52 -21.14
CA HIS A 219 -19.69 8.97 -20.91
C HIS A 219 -20.09 9.29 -19.45
N ASN A 220 -19.52 10.36 -18.87
CA ASN A 220 -19.79 10.79 -17.49
C ASN A 220 -19.73 9.65 -16.46
N THR A 221 -18.57 8.98 -16.42
CA THR A 221 -18.31 7.88 -15.49
C THR A 221 -17.40 8.34 -14.36
N LEU A 222 -17.82 8.12 -13.11
CA LEU A 222 -16.97 8.22 -11.93
C LEU A 222 -16.34 6.87 -11.63
N TRP A 223 -15.01 6.85 -11.48
CA TRP A 223 -14.26 5.70 -10.97
C TRP A 223 -13.83 6.00 -9.55
N LEU A 224 -14.03 5.03 -8.65
CA LEU A 224 -13.68 5.22 -7.24
C LEU A 224 -12.17 5.47 -7.07
N ASP A 225 -11.35 4.92 -7.96
CA ASP A 225 -9.91 5.14 -8.04
C ASP A 225 -9.56 6.64 -8.15
N ASP A 226 -10.37 7.44 -8.84
CA ASP A 226 -10.12 8.87 -9.06
C ASP A 226 -10.22 9.72 -7.79
N MET A 227 -10.80 9.16 -6.71
CA MET A 227 -10.61 9.74 -5.38
C MET A 227 -9.11 9.84 -5.05
N PHE A 228 -8.36 8.75 -5.24
CA PHE A 228 -6.93 8.73 -4.91
C PHE A 228 -6.07 9.36 -6.01
N MET A 229 -6.48 9.27 -7.27
CA MET A 229 -5.70 9.86 -8.35
C MET A 229 -5.84 11.39 -8.39
N GLY A 230 -6.99 11.95 -7.99
CA GLY A 230 -7.25 13.39 -8.10
C GLY A 230 -7.13 14.17 -6.79
N ILE A 231 -7.53 13.60 -5.66
CA ILE A 231 -7.76 14.38 -4.43
C ILE A 231 -6.46 14.58 -3.61
N PRO A 232 -5.63 13.55 -3.33
CA PRO A 232 -4.34 13.73 -2.66
C PRO A 232 -3.41 14.79 -3.27
N PRO A 233 -3.18 14.86 -4.61
CA PRO A 233 -2.30 15.89 -5.16
C PRO A 233 -2.87 17.29 -4.94
N VAL A 234 -4.19 17.47 -5.06
CA VAL A 234 -4.86 18.75 -4.76
C VAL A 234 -4.68 19.13 -3.29
N ALA A 235 -4.91 18.19 -2.37
CA ALA A 235 -4.75 18.44 -0.93
C ALA A 235 -3.29 18.80 -0.59
N TRP A 236 -2.33 17.96 -0.95
CA TRP A 236 -0.92 18.19 -0.63
C TRP A 236 -0.35 19.45 -1.29
N TYR A 237 -0.78 19.79 -2.52
CA TYR A 237 -0.34 21.02 -3.16
C TYR A 237 -0.72 22.27 -2.35
N SER A 238 -1.81 22.23 -1.56
CA SER A 238 -2.19 23.33 -0.67
C SER A 238 -1.08 23.73 0.32
N CYS A 239 -0.18 22.79 0.68
CA CYS A 239 0.94 23.03 1.57
C CYS A 239 2.02 23.94 0.98
N ILE A 240 2.09 24.04 -0.36
CA ILE A 240 3.07 24.85 -1.09
C ILE A 240 2.42 25.94 -1.98
N ALA A 241 1.10 26.09 -1.90
CA ALA A 241 0.31 26.96 -2.78
C ALA A 241 0.27 28.44 -2.34
N GLY A 242 0.88 28.80 -1.20
CA GLY A 242 0.83 30.16 -0.65
C GLY A 242 -0.61 30.63 -0.40
N ASP A 243 -0.96 31.80 -0.93
CA ASP A 243 -2.29 32.42 -0.76
C ASP A 243 -3.45 31.59 -1.33
N LYS A 244 -3.15 30.62 -2.22
CA LYS A 244 -4.16 29.73 -2.80
C LYS A 244 -4.47 28.50 -1.95
N LYS A 245 -3.85 28.35 -0.76
CA LYS A 245 -4.03 27.19 0.13
C LYS A 245 -5.51 26.80 0.32
N GLN A 246 -6.37 27.76 0.67
CA GLN A 246 -7.78 27.48 0.97
C GLN A 246 -8.57 27.00 -0.24
N MET A 247 -8.25 27.49 -1.44
CA MET A 247 -8.86 27.03 -2.68
C MET A 247 -8.62 25.52 -2.88
N TYR A 248 -7.37 25.07 -2.74
CA TYR A 248 -7.02 23.66 -2.89
C TYR A 248 -7.62 22.77 -1.79
N LEU A 249 -7.60 23.21 -0.53
CA LEU A 249 -8.25 22.47 0.56
C LEU A 249 -9.74 22.30 0.31
N SER A 250 -10.43 23.39 -0.07
CA SER A 250 -11.87 23.35 -0.34
C SER A 250 -12.21 22.45 -1.53
N GLU A 251 -11.38 22.42 -2.56
CA GLU A 251 -11.56 21.54 -3.71
C GLU A 251 -11.39 20.07 -3.33
N ALA A 252 -10.35 19.74 -2.55
CA ALA A 252 -10.14 18.36 -2.10
C ALA A 252 -11.33 17.83 -1.27
N VAL A 253 -11.82 18.65 -0.34
CA VAL A 253 -13.00 18.34 0.49
C VAL A 253 -14.27 18.20 -0.36
N ARG A 254 -14.47 19.11 -1.32
CA ARG A 254 -15.61 19.08 -2.23
C ARG A 254 -15.64 17.80 -3.06
N GLN A 255 -14.50 17.38 -3.60
CA GLN A 255 -14.39 16.14 -4.36
C GLN A 255 -14.77 14.93 -3.50
N ILE A 256 -14.26 14.79 -2.26
CA ILE A 256 -14.62 13.66 -1.38
C ILE A 256 -16.14 13.53 -1.24
N PHE A 257 -16.83 14.63 -0.92
CA PHE A 257 -18.28 14.56 -0.73
C PHE A 257 -19.05 14.31 -2.03
N GLN A 258 -18.61 14.85 -3.16
CA GLN A 258 -19.25 14.60 -4.45
C GLN A 258 -19.09 13.16 -4.94
N PHE A 259 -17.93 12.54 -4.70
CA PHE A 259 -17.72 11.12 -4.92
C PHE A 259 -18.57 10.30 -3.94
N ALA A 260 -18.55 10.64 -2.64
CA ALA A 260 -19.31 9.91 -1.62
C ALA A 260 -20.83 9.94 -1.87
N ASP A 261 -21.39 11.08 -2.25
CA ASP A 261 -22.82 11.22 -2.56
C ASP A 261 -23.30 10.19 -3.60
N ARG A 262 -22.46 9.86 -4.58
CA ARG A 262 -22.81 8.98 -5.70
C ARG A 262 -22.25 7.57 -5.59
N MET A 263 -21.15 7.38 -4.86
CA MET A 263 -20.40 6.12 -4.84
C MET A 263 -20.48 5.39 -3.49
N TRP A 264 -20.90 6.06 -2.42
CA TRP A 264 -21.17 5.39 -1.16
C TRP A 264 -22.41 4.48 -1.26
N VAL A 265 -22.37 3.33 -0.59
CA VAL A 265 -23.49 2.41 -0.46
C VAL A 265 -23.89 2.32 1.01
N PRO A 266 -24.92 3.08 1.44
CA PRO A 266 -25.45 3.02 2.80
C PRO A 266 -25.84 1.59 3.19
N GLY A 267 -25.62 1.23 4.45
CA GLY A 267 -25.92 -0.12 4.97
C GLY A 267 -24.82 -1.16 4.72
N LYS A 268 -24.10 -1.07 3.60
CA LYS A 268 -22.86 -1.85 3.38
C LYS A 268 -21.64 -1.20 4.03
N ASN A 269 -21.67 0.13 4.18
CA ASN A 269 -20.52 0.92 4.61
C ASN A 269 -19.29 0.73 3.70
N LEU A 270 -19.55 0.58 2.40
CA LEU A 270 -18.55 0.37 1.35
C LEU A 270 -18.89 1.26 0.16
N PHE A 271 -17.93 1.45 -0.74
CA PHE A 271 -18.13 2.16 -1.99
C PHE A 271 -18.35 1.18 -3.16
N ARG A 272 -19.18 1.57 -4.13
CA ARG A 272 -19.22 0.95 -5.46
C ARG A 272 -17.98 1.39 -6.25
N HIS A 273 -17.41 0.51 -7.08
CA HIS A 273 -16.24 0.87 -7.91
C HIS A 273 -16.60 1.90 -9.00
N GLY A 274 -17.80 1.82 -9.57
CA GLY A 274 -18.20 2.66 -10.69
C GLY A 274 -19.58 3.28 -10.55
N TRP A 275 -19.73 4.48 -11.09
CA TRP A 275 -21.01 5.16 -11.23
C TRP A 275 -21.05 5.85 -12.61
N VAL A 276 -22.17 5.73 -13.33
CA VAL A 276 -22.35 6.29 -14.67
C VAL A 276 -23.61 7.14 -14.65
N GLU A 277 -23.48 8.42 -15.02
CA GLU A 277 -24.57 9.40 -14.95
C GLU A 277 -25.81 8.99 -15.76
N GLY A 278 -25.59 8.38 -16.92
CA GLY A 278 -26.68 7.95 -17.81
C GLY A 278 -27.44 6.70 -17.37
N MET A 279 -27.09 6.07 -16.24
CA MET A 279 -27.78 4.88 -15.75
C MET A 279 -28.92 5.26 -14.79
N GLN A 280 -30.06 4.58 -14.91
CA GLN A 280 -31.15 4.69 -13.94
C GLN A 280 -30.81 4.00 -12.61
N ASP A 281 -30.26 2.77 -12.69
CA ASP A 281 -29.78 2.01 -11.54
C ASP A 281 -28.25 2.01 -11.52
N HIS A 282 -27.66 2.03 -10.33
CA HIS A 282 -26.20 2.04 -10.16
C HIS A 282 -25.71 0.79 -9.41
N PRO A 283 -25.41 -0.31 -10.13
CA PRO A 283 -24.94 -1.56 -9.53
C PRO A 283 -23.70 -1.35 -8.66
N ALA A 284 -23.65 -2.07 -7.54
CA ALA A 284 -22.53 -1.99 -6.61
C ALA A 284 -21.62 -3.22 -6.73
N PHE A 285 -20.42 -3.00 -7.27
CA PHE A 285 -19.30 -3.93 -7.16
C PHE A 285 -18.29 -3.33 -6.18
N HIS A 286 -18.23 -3.89 -4.97
CA HIS A 286 -17.37 -3.44 -3.89
C HIS A 286 -15.94 -3.96 -4.07
N TRP A 287 -15.30 -3.51 -5.15
CA TRP A 287 -13.95 -3.95 -5.49
C TRP A 287 -12.95 -3.51 -4.42
N GLY A 288 -12.15 -4.48 -3.94
CA GLY A 288 -11.24 -4.32 -2.82
C GLY A 288 -10.26 -3.17 -3.04
N ARG A 289 -9.44 -3.22 -4.09
CA ARG A 289 -8.40 -2.19 -4.25
C ARG A 289 -8.95 -0.77 -4.38
N ALA A 290 -10.04 -0.54 -5.13
CA ALA A 290 -10.62 0.79 -5.23
C ALA A 290 -11.24 1.29 -3.92
N ASN A 291 -11.81 0.39 -3.09
CA ASN A 291 -12.19 0.75 -1.72
C ASN A 291 -10.97 1.11 -0.86
N GLY A 292 -9.84 0.41 -1.05
CA GLY A 292 -8.55 0.81 -0.50
C GLY A 292 -8.15 2.23 -0.90
N TRP A 293 -8.27 2.58 -2.18
CA TRP A 293 -7.99 3.94 -2.66
C TRP A 293 -8.90 5.01 -2.06
N ALA A 294 -10.19 4.75 -1.90
CA ALA A 294 -11.09 5.68 -1.21
C ALA A 294 -10.68 5.90 0.26
N LEU A 295 -10.33 4.83 0.98
CA LEU A 295 -9.87 4.91 2.36
C LEU A 295 -8.54 5.66 2.48
N LEU A 296 -7.58 5.34 1.62
CA LEU A 296 -6.26 5.99 1.56
C LEU A 296 -6.39 7.48 1.21
N THR A 297 -7.31 7.84 0.32
CA THR A 297 -7.61 9.25 -0.01
C THR A 297 -8.02 10.04 1.22
N MET A 298 -8.90 9.47 2.04
CA MET A 298 -9.35 10.13 3.26
C MET A 298 -8.21 10.24 4.29
N CYS A 299 -7.31 9.26 4.40
CA CYS A 299 -6.08 9.40 5.19
C CYS A 299 -5.24 10.59 4.73
N GLU A 300 -4.91 10.64 3.43
CA GLU A 300 -4.07 11.69 2.85
C GLU A 300 -4.67 13.10 3.01
N VAL A 301 -5.99 13.24 2.90
CA VAL A 301 -6.66 14.53 3.10
C VAL A 301 -6.73 14.91 4.58
N LEU A 302 -7.05 13.97 5.47
CA LEU A 302 -7.10 14.20 6.92
C LEU A 302 -5.72 14.55 7.50
N ASP A 303 -4.63 14.11 6.87
CA ASP A 303 -3.26 14.47 7.22
C ASP A 303 -2.91 15.93 6.89
N VAL A 304 -3.57 16.51 5.89
CA VAL A 304 -3.29 17.87 5.41
C VAL A 304 -4.27 18.90 5.99
N LEU A 305 -5.51 18.50 6.27
CA LEU A 305 -6.53 19.40 6.81
C LEU A 305 -6.13 19.92 8.21
N PRO A 306 -6.27 21.23 8.47
CA PRO A 306 -6.24 21.77 9.84
C PRO A 306 -7.24 21.03 10.74
N GLU A 307 -6.88 20.81 12.00
CA GLU A 307 -7.74 20.08 12.95
C GLU A 307 -9.11 20.76 13.15
N ASP A 308 -9.17 22.08 13.02
CA ASP A 308 -10.36 22.92 13.12
C ASP A 308 -11.06 23.19 11.77
N TYR A 309 -10.68 22.49 10.70
CA TYR A 309 -11.28 22.71 9.38
C TYR A 309 -12.77 22.32 9.39
N PRO A 310 -13.71 23.18 8.94
CA PRO A 310 -15.15 23.04 9.23
C PRO A 310 -15.81 21.73 8.78
N GLN A 311 -15.27 21.06 7.75
CA GLN A 311 -15.81 19.80 7.23
C GLN A 311 -14.99 18.56 7.64
N ARG A 312 -13.93 18.72 8.43
CA ARG A 312 -13.04 17.62 8.82
C ARG A 312 -13.78 16.51 9.55
N ASP A 313 -14.66 16.85 10.49
CA ASP A 313 -15.42 15.87 11.27
C ASP A 313 -16.35 15.02 10.40
N LYS A 314 -16.94 15.60 9.34
CA LYS A 314 -17.78 14.86 8.39
C LYS A 314 -16.98 13.88 7.55
N ILE A 315 -15.76 14.25 7.14
CA ILE A 315 -14.84 13.32 6.47
C ILE A 315 -14.44 12.19 7.43
N LEU A 316 -14.14 12.53 8.68
CA LEU A 316 -13.77 11.57 9.70
C LEU A 316 -14.92 10.59 10.03
N GLU A 317 -16.17 11.06 10.02
CA GLU A 317 -17.36 10.21 10.17
C GLU A 317 -17.49 9.20 9.01
N LEU A 318 -17.38 9.66 7.77
CA LEU A 318 -17.38 8.81 6.58
C LEU A 318 -16.23 7.79 6.62
N PHE A 319 -15.02 8.25 6.96
CA PHE A 319 -13.84 7.41 7.14
C PHE A 319 -14.09 6.31 8.17
N ARG A 320 -14.59 6.66 9.36
CA ARG A 320 -14.90 5.70 10.44
C ARG A 320 -16.00 4.71 10.03
N ALA A 321 -17.01 5.15 9.26
CA ALA A 321 -18.02 4.26 8.71
C ALA A 321 -17.39 3.25 7.75
N HIS A 322 -16.53 3.70 6.84
CA HIS A 322 -15.82 2.84 5.89
C HIS A 322 -14.88 1.86 6.61
N VAL A 323 -14.15 2.30 7.63
CA VAL A 323 -13.33 1.44 8.50
C VAL A 323 -14.16 0.30 9.09
N ARG A 324 -15.35 0.60 9.62
CA ARG A 324 -16.26 -0.44 10.18
C ARG A 324 -16.69 -1.44 9.11
N GLY A 325 -17.09 -0.96 7.92
CA GLY A 325 -17.49 -1.83 6.81
C GLY A 325 -16.36 -2.75 6.36
N LEU A 326 -15.15 -2.20 6.20
CA LEU A 326 -13.97 -2.96 5.80
C LEU A 326 -13.55 -3.96 6.87
N ALA A 327 -13.44 -3.57 8.14
CA ALA A 327 -13.06 -4.50 9.21
C ALA A 327 -14.03 -5.70 9.30
N ALA A 328 -15.32 -5.50 9.05
CA ALA A 328 -16.31 -6.57 9.02
C ALA A 328 -16.16 -7.54 7.82
N CYS A 329 -15.41 -7.17 6.79
CA CYS A 329 -15.14 -7.98 5.60
C CYS A 329 -13.78 -8.71 5.63
N GLN A 330 -13.00 -8.61 6.72
CA GLN A 330 -11.73 -9.33 6.82
C GLN A 330 -11.99 -10.85 6.84
N SER A 331 -11.28 -11.59 5.99
CA SER A 331 -11.36 -13.05 5.98
C SER A 331 -10.66 -13.66 7.20
N GLY A 332 -10.94 -14.93 7.51
CA GLY A 332 -10.23 -15.67 8.55
C GLY A 332 -8.74 -15.90 8.27
N GLU A 333 -8.28 -15.64 7.04
CA GLU A 333 -6.86 -15.68 6.65
C GLU A 333 -6.19 -14.29 6.73
N GLY A 334 -6.91 -13.28 7.22
CA GLY A 334 -6.40 -11.91 7.42
C GLY A 334 -6.44 -11.01 6.20
N PHE A 335 -6.59 -11.60 5.01
CA PHE A 335 -6.80 -10.87 3.75
C PHE A 335 -8.23 -10.34 3.62
N TRP A 336 -8.41 -9.45 2.64
CA TRP A 336 -9.71 -9.09 2.11
C TRP A 336 -9.97 -9.74 0.74
N HIS A 337 -11.24 -10.02 0.48
CA HIS A 337 -11.70 -10.55 -0.79
C HIS A 337 -11.69 -9.49 -1.90
N GLN A 338 -11.41 -9.92 -3.14
CA GLN A 338 -11.42 -9.09 -4.35
C GLN A 338 -12.73 -8.31 -4.51
N LEU A 339 -13.88 -8.95 -4.28
CA LEU A 339 -15.14 -8.27 -4.00
C LEU A 339 -15.45 -8.43 -2.52
N LEU A 340 -15.47 -7.32 -1.79
CA LEU A 340 -15.41 -7.30 -0.32
C LEU A 340 -16.59 -8.00 0.36
N ASP A 341 -17.78 -7.90 -0.23
CA ASP A 341 -18.99 -8.52 0.31
C ASP A 341 -19.30 -9.89 -0.32
N ARG A 342 -18.30 -10.52 -0.94
CA ARG A 342 -18.39 -11.83 -1.58
C ARG A 342 -17.21 -12.71 -1.20
N ASN A 343 -17.42 -13.52 -0.16
CA ASN A 343 -16.40 -14.38 0.44
C ASN A 343 -16.00 -15.60 -0.41
N ASP A 344 -16.61 -15.77 -1.58
CA ASP A 344 -16.27 -16.76 -2.60
C ASP A 344 -15.39 -16.17 -3.72
N SER A 345 -15.12 -14.86 -3.71
CA SER A 345 -14.09 -14.25 -4.57
C SER A 345 -12.69 -14.46 -3.95
N TYR A 346 -11.63 -14.41 -4.76
CA TYR A 346 -10.28 -14.69 -4.27
C TYR A 346 -9.77 -13.60 -3.30
N LEU A 347 -8.82 -13.97 -2.42
CA LEU A 347 -8.16 -13.06 -1.49
C LEU A 347 -7.08 -12.24 -2.21
N GLU A 348 -7.04 -10.92 -1.99
CA GLU A 348 -6.22 -10.01 -2.80
C GLU A 348 -5.23 -9.19 -1.96
N THR A 349 -3.95 -9.20 -2.37
CA THR A 349 -2.84 -8.69 -1.56
C THR A 349 -2.78 -7.16 -1.51
N SER A 350 -2.97 -6.47 -2.63
CA SER A 350 -2.78 -5.01 -2.66
C SER A 350 -3.83 -4.27 -1.83
N ALA A 351 -5.11 -4.66 -1.93
CA ALA A 351 -6.18 -4.14 -1.10
C ALA A 351 -5.89 -4.39 0.39
N THR A 352 -5.51 -5.61 0.74
CA THR A 352 -5.14 -5.98 2.11
C THR A 352 -4.04 -5.08 2.65
N ALA A 353 -2.95 -4.87 1.89
CA ALA A 353 -1.87 -3.97 2.30
C ALA A 353 -2.32 -2.52 2.47
N ILE A 354 -3.18 -1.99 1.58
CA ILE A 354 -3.74 -0.64 1.74
C ILE A 354 -4.54 -0.52 3.05
N TYR A 355 -5.35 -1.53 3.39
CA TYR A 355 -6.15 -1.51 4.62
C TYR A 355 -5.29 -1.61 5.88
N VAL A 356 -4.24 -2.44 5.87
CA VAL A 356 -3.27 -2.51 6.97
C VAL A 356 -2.66 -1.13 7.22
N TYR A 357 -2.18 -0.47 6.16
CA TYR A 357 -1.68 0.90 6.27
C TYR A 357 -2.74 1.84 6.87
N CYS A 358 -3.95 1.89 6.30
CA CYS A 358 -4.97 2.86 6.72
C CYS A 358 -5.44 2.63 8.16
N PHE A 359 -5.58 1.38 8.61
CA PHE A 359 -5.94 1.07 10.00
C PHE A 359 -4.81 1.42 10.96
N ALA A 360 -3.57 1.01 10.68
CA ALA A 360 -2.42 1.36 11.50
C ALA A 360 -2.26 2.88 11.60
N HIS A 361 -2.40 3.58 10.46
CA HIS A 361 -2.30 5.03 10.39
C HIS A 361 -3.40 5.71 11.20
N ALA A 362 -4.65 5.31 11.03
CA ALA A 362 -5.76 5.88 11.77
C ALA A 362 -5.66 5.65 13.28
N ILE A 363 -5.11 4.51 13.73
CA ILE A 363 -4.79 4.29 15.15
C ILE A 363 -3.69 5.25 15.60
N ASN A 364 -2.59 5.35 14.85
CA ASN A 364 -1.46 6.23 15.15
C ASN A 364 -1.84 7.71 15.21
N LYS A 365 -2.88 8.11 14.46
CA LYS A 365 -3.44 9.46 14.43
C LYS A 365 -4.57 9.67 15.45
N GLY A 366 -4.97 8.64 16.21
CA GLY A 366 -6.06 8.72 17.18
C GLY A 366 -7.47 8.84 16.56
N TRP A 367 -7.61 8.49 15.28
CA TRP A 367 -8.88 8.56 14.55
C TRP A 367 -9.79 7.39 14.87
N ILE A 368 -9.23 6.22 15.14
CA ILE A 368 -9.95 4.98 15.48
C ILE A 368 -9.32 4.29 16.71
N ASP A 369 -10.07 3.39 17.33
CA ASP A 369 -9.65 2.73 18.58
C ASP A 369 -8.62 1.60 18.34
N ALA A 370 -7.52 1.64 19.09
CA ALA A 370 -6.44 0.66 18.98
C ALA A 370 -6.85 -0.75 19.42
N MET A 371 -7.72 -0.87 20.43
CA MET A 371 -8.15 -2.17 20.96
C MET A 371 -9.04 -2.89 19.94
N ALA A 372 -9.92 -2.14 19.28
CA ALA A 372 -10.81 -2.67 18.25
C ALA A 372 -10.09 -3.02 16.93
N TYR A 373 -9.14 -2.20 16.49
CA TYR A 373 -8.59 -2.30 15.14
C TYR A 373 -7.10 -2.68 15.06
N GLY A 374 -6.37 -2.63 16.17
CA GLY A 374 -4.97 -3.08 16.22
C GLY A 374 -4.81 -4.56 15.81
N PRO A 375 -5.62 -5.49 16.36
CA PRO A 375 -5.58 -6.89 15.94
C PRO A 375 -5.94 -7.09 14.45
N VAL A 376 -6.86 -6.27 13.91
CA VAL A 376 -7.26 -6.30 12.48
C VAL A 376 -6.07 -5.94 11.59
N ALA A 377 -5.36 -4.84 11.90
CA ALA A 377 -4.18 -4.40 11.18
C ALA A 377 -3.03 -5.43 11.29
N GLN A 378 -2.80 -5.97 12.49
CA GLN A 378 -1.76 -6.97 12.74
C GLN A 378 -2.01 -8.30 12.00
N LEU A 379 -3.25 -8.79 12.00
CA LEU A 379 -3.62 -9.97 11.23
C LEU A 379 -3.48 -9.73 9.73
N GLY A 380 -3.88 -8.55 9.24
CA GLY A 380 -3.70 -8.17 7.85
C GLY A 380 -2.21 -8.09 7.46
N TRP A 381 -1.33 -7.63 8.35
CA TRP A 381 0.10 -7.64 8.10
C TRP A 381 0.65 -9.07 7.99
N HIS A 382 0.29 -9.96 8.93
CA HIS A 382 0.66 -11.37 8.84
C HIS A 382 0.21 -12.02 7.52
N ALA A 383 -0.99 -11.67 7.04
CA ALA A 383 -1.45 -12.12 5.74
C ALA A 383 -0.51 -11.63 4.61
N VAL A 384 -0.21 -10.34 4.59
CA VAL A 384 0.68 -9.71 3.61
C VAL A 384 2.08 -10.32 3.60
N THR A 385 2.68 -10.65 4.76
CA THR A 385 4.04 -11.23 4.80
C THR A 385 4.13 -12.56 4.06
N THR A 386 3.04 -13.36 4.04
CA THR A 386 3.00 -14.62 3.27
C THR A 386 3.08 -14.42 1.75
N GLN A 387 2.86 -13.19 1.28
CA GLN A 387 2.88 -12.83 -0.14
C GLN A 387 4.19 -12.14 -0.55
N ILE A 388 5.13 -11.91 0.38
CA ILE A 388 6.45 -11.35 0.07
C ILE A 388 7.43 -12.49 -0.10
N ASN A 389 7.64 -12.93 -1.34
CA ASN A 389 8.49 -14.08 -1.62
C ASN A 389 9.99 -13.80 -1.40
N ALA A 390 10.82 -14.83 -1.56
CA ALA A 390 12.26 -14.76 -1.30
C ALA A 390 13.01 -13.75 -2.21
N GLU A 391 12.48 -13.44 -3.39
CA GLU A 391 13.05 -12.43 -4.27
C GLU A 391 12.70 -11.00 -3.86
N GLY A 392 11.66 -10.80 -3.04
CA GLY A 392 11.08 -9.50 -2.70
C GLY A 392 9.95 -9.06 -3.62
N GLN A 393 9.39 -10.00 -4.41
CA GLN A 393 8.17 -9.75 -5.17
C GLN A 393 6.93 -9.88 -4.27
N VAL A 394 5.81 -9.30 -4.71
CA VAL A 394 4.54 -9.32 -3.98
C VAL A 394 3.51 -10.17 -4.75
N ASP A 395 3.29 -11.39 -4.29
CA ASP A 395 2.31 -12.35 -4.83
C ASP A 395 0.86 -11.93 -4.54
N GLY A 396 -0.11 -12.59 -5.20
CA GLY A 396 -1.54 -12.38 -4.96
C GLY A 396 -2.09 -10.99 -5.34
N THR A 397 -1.29 -10.16 -6.04
CA THR A 397 -1.69 -8.82 -6.45
C THR A 397 -2.50 -8.83 -7.73
N CYS A 398 -3.73 -8.32 -7.68
CA CYS A 398 -4.60 -8.16 -8.84
C CYS A 398 -4.01 -7.14 -9.84
N VAL A 399 -3.96 -7.52 -11.12
CA VAL A 399 -3.44 -6.66 -12.20
C VAL A 399 -4.32 -5.42 -12.43
N GLY A 400 -3.87 -4.51 -13.30
CA GLY A 400 -4.67 -3.36 -13.75
C GLY A 400 -6.08 -3.81 -14.16
N THR A 401 -7.09 -3.19 -13.55
CA THR A 401 -8.47 -3.67 -13.60
C THR A 401 -9.39 -2.49 -13.89
N GLY A 402 -10.21 -2.66 -14.93
CA GLY A 402 -11.18 -1.66 -15.36
C GLY A 402 -12.50 -1.73 -14.59
N MET A 403 -13.50 -1.04 -15.11
CA MET A 403 -14.87 -1.07 -14.59
C MET A 403 -15.72 -2.10 -15.36
N ALA A 404 -16.54 -2.85 -14.64
CA ALA A 404 -17.54 -3.75 -15.20
C ALA A 404 -18.84 -3.71 -14.38
N PHE A 405 -19.91 -4.23 -14.97
CA PHE A 405 -21.22 -4.34 -14.34
C PHE A 405 -21.69 -5.80 -14.18
N ASP A 406 -20.76 -6.74 -14.25
CA ASP A 406 -20.95 -8.16 -13.94
C ASP A 406 -19.85 -8.65 -12.97
N PRO A 407 -20.14 -9.65 -12.13
CA PRO A 407 -19.16 -10.13 -11.15
C PRO A 407 -18.04 -10.97 -11.76
N ALA A 408 -18.30 -11.69 -12.85
CA ALA A 408 -17.30 -12.59 -13.43
C ALA A 408 -16.04 -11.82 -13.80
N PHE A 409 -16.19 -10.62 -14.37
CA PHE A 409 -15.08 -9.73 -14.63
C PHE A 409 -14.16 -9.53 -13.41
N TYR A 410 -14.74 -9.24 -12.24
CA TYR A 410 -13.96 -8.99 -11.02
C TYR A 410 -13.38 -10.27 -10.40
N TYR A 411 -14.14 -11.37 -10.40
CA TYR A 411 -13.71 -12.66 -9.84
C TYR A 411 -12.53 -13.27 -10.59
N TYR A 412 -12.44 -13.03 -11.89
CA TYR A 412 -11.43 -13.64 -12.75
C TYR A 412 -10.32 -12.68 -13.18
N ARG A 413 -10.16 -11.55 -12.46
CA ARG A 413 -8.99 -10.68 -12.70
C ARG A 413 -7.71 -11.46 -12.38
N PRO A 414 -6.73 -11.47 -13.30
CA PRO A 414 -5.47 -12.14 -13.03
C PRO A 414 -4.74 -11.52 -11.84
N VAL A 415 -3.96 -12.34 -11.16
CA VAL A 415 -2.91 -11.88 -10.25
C VAL A 415 -1.54 -12.07 -10.89
N ASN A 416 -0.61 -11.17 -10.62
CA ASN A 416 0.74 -11.27 -11.15
C ASN A 416 1.73 -10.52 -10.26
N VAL A 417 2.91 -11.08 -10.05
CA VAL A 417 4.00 -10.42 -9.30
C VAL A 417 4.43 -9.09 -9.93
N TYR A 418 4.31 -8.93 -11.24
CA TYR A 418 4.61 -7.67 -11.93
C TYR A 418 3.46 -6.64 -11.89
N ALA A 419 2.37 -6.95 -11.18
CA ALA A 419 1.35 -5.95 -10.88
C ALA A 419 1.92 -4.94 -9.87
N ALA A 420 2.29 -3.75 -10.36
CA ALA A 420 2.96 -2.71 -9.57
C ALA A 420 2.19 -2.25 -8.31
N HIS A 421 0.87 -2.48 -8.28
CA HIS A 421 -0.04 -2.10 -7.20
C HIS A 421 0.27 -2.71 -5.83
N GLY A 422 1.01 -3.81 -5.75
CA GLY A 422 1.32 -4.47 -4.48
C GLY A 422 2.45 -3.78 -3.72
N TYR A 423 3.43 -3.22 -4.44
CA TYR A 423 4.71 -2.82 -3.88
C TYR A 423 4.62 -1.61 -2.95
N GLY A 424 4.03 -0.51 -3.42
CA GLY A 424 3.85 0.69 -2.62
C GLY A 424 3.04 0.43 -1.35
N PRO A 425 1.83 -0.17 -1.44
CA PRO A 425 1.03 -0.49 -0.26
C PRO A 425 1.72 -1.40 0.76
N VAL A 426 2.46 -2.43 0.32
CA VAL A 426 3.21 -3.31 1.25
C VAL A 426 4.26 -2.53 2.05
N LEU A 427 5.04 -1.68 1.37
CA LEU A 427 6.03 -0.84 2.04
C LEU A 427 5.37 0.16 2.99
N TRP A 428 4.24 0.74 2.59
CA TRP A 428 3.53 1.73 3.40
C TRP A 428 2.91 1.09 4.65
N ALA A 429 2.32 -0.10 4.50
CA ALA A 429 1.77 -0.89 5.58
C ALA A 429 2.86 -1.28 6.58
N GLY A 430 4.02 -1.78 6.11
CA GLY A 430 5.13 -2.15 6.97
C GLY A 430 5.66 -0.95 7.77
N ALA A 431 5.86 0.19 7.10
CA ALA A 431 6.30 1.42 7.74
C ALA A 431 5.35 1.85 8.87
N GLU A 432 4.05 1.82 8.59
CA GLU A 432 3.05 2.27 9.57
C GLU A 432 2.81 1.26 10.69
N MET A 433 2.97 -0.03 10.42
CA MET A 433 2.98 -1.08 11.45
C MET A 433 4.19 -0.93 12.39
N ILE A 434 5.37 -0.55 11.88
CA ILE A 434 6.52 -0.22 12.74
C ILE A 434 6.16 0.95 13.68
N ASN A 435 5.57 2.02 13.14
CA ASN A 435 5.09 3.14 13.95
C ASN A 435 4.05 2.71 15.00
N LEU A 436 3.14 1.81 14.63
CA LEU A 436 2.10 1.28 15.51
C LEU A 436 2.71 0.47 16.66
N LEU A 437 3.61 -0.47 16.37
CA LEU A 437 4.28 -1.32 17.38
C LEU A 437 5.21 -0.52 18.30
N ASN A 438 5.79 0.58 17.81
CA ASN A 438 6.59 1.49 18.63
C ASN A 438 5.76 2.32 19.63
N LYS A 439 4.45 2.47 19.39
CA LYS A 439 3.54 3.29 20.22
C LYS A 439 2.57 2.48 21.06
N GLN A 440 2.16 1.32 20.58
CA GLN A 440 1.19 0.44 21.23
C GLN A 440 1.91 -0.73 21.90
N HIS A 441 1.21 -1.40 22.82
CA HIS A 441 1.76 -2.55 23.53
C HIS A 441 0.93 -3.82 23.26
N PRO A 442 0.96 -4.37 22.04
CA PRO A 442 0.25 -5.60 21.76
C PRO A 442 0.81 -6.77 22.58
N LYS A 443 -0.06 -7.69 22.97
CA LYS A 443 0.34 -8.92 23.68
C LYS A 443 -0.68 -10.02 23.44
N MET A 444 -0.22 -11.26 23.42
CA MET A 444 -1.09 -12.43 23.47
C MET A 444 -1.77 -12.50 24.84
N ASN A 445 -3.10 -12.61 24.83
CA ASN A 445 -3.91 -12.87 26.02
C ASN A 445 -5.08 -13.78 25.61
N ASP A 446 -5.20 -14.92 26.28
CA ASP A 446 -6.18 -15.97 25.96
C ASP A 446 -6.09 -16.42 24.49
N SER A 447 -4.86 -16.71 24.06
CA SER A 447 -4.52 -17.12 22.69
C SER A 447 -4.86 -16.09 21.61
N ALA A 448 -5.26 -14.88 21.97
CA ALA A 448 -5.60 -13.80 21.04
C ALA A 448 -4.62 -12.63 21.12
N VAL A 449 -4.33 -12.00 19.97
CA VAL A 449 -3.62 -10.73 19.93
C VAL A 449 -4.55 -9.66 20.49
N GLN A 450 -4.12 -9.01 21.58
CA GLN A 450 -4.82 -7.89 22.20
C GLN A 450 -3.92 -6.66 22.20
N TYR A 451 -4.50 -5.49 21.99
CA TYR A 451 -3.78 -4.21 22.02
C TYR A 451 -4.05 -3.49 23.34
N TYR A 452 -2.99 -3.00 23.99
CA TYR A 452 -3.07 -2.33 25.28
C TYR A 452 -2.44 -0.94 25.20
N ARG A 453 -3.03 0.01 25.95
CA ARG A 453 -2.53 1.39 26.07
C ARG A 453 -1.22 1.48 26.85
N THR A 454 -0.96 0.51 27.72
CA THR A 454 0.25 0.42 28.53
C THR A 454 0.82 -1.00 28.47
N GLU A 455 2.12 -1.11 28.67
CA GLU A 455 2.80 -2.40 28.69
C GLU A 455 2.26 -3.31 29.81
N GLN A 456 1.85 -4.52 29.45
CA GLN A 456 1.36 -5.53 30.39
C GLN A 456 2.53 -6.40 30.88
N LYS A 457 3.00 -6.14 32.11
CA LYS A 457 4.15 -6.81 32.75
C LYS A 457 3.79 -8.15 33.40
N THR A 458 3.43 -9.11 32.57
CA THR A 458 3.11 -10.49 32.98
C THR A 458 3.62 -11.49 31.94
N SER A 459 3.94 -12.70 32.35
CA SER A 459 4.23 -13.83 31.44
C SER A 459 3.07 -14.81 31.33
N GLU A 460 1.98 -14.58 32.07
CA GLU A 460 0.81 -15.46 32.05
C GLU A 460 0.15 -15.46 30.66
N PRO A 461 -0.27 -16.63 30.14
CA PRO A 461 -0.94 -16.73 28.85
C PRO A 461 -2.36 -16.15 28.87
N ILE A 462 -2.96 -16.06 30.05
CA ILE A 462 -4.26 -15.44 30.32
C ILE A 462 -4.07 -14.51 31.51
N PHE A 463 -4.45 -13.26 31.38
CA PHE A 463 -4.33 -12.29 32.46
C PHE A 463 -5.44 -11.23 32.42
N HIS A 464 -5.69 -10.65 33.58
CA HIS A 464 -6.53 -9.47 33.72
C HIS A 464 -5.69 -8.21 33.57
N VAL A 465 -6.24 -7.20 32.90
CA VAL A 465 -5.65 -5.86 32.89
C VAL A 465 -5.91 -5.25 34.26
N MET A 466 -4.85 -4.97 35.00
CA MET A 466 -4.96 -4.15 36.19
C MET A 466 -5.13 -2.72 35.71
N ASP A 467 -6.30 -2.11 35.91
CA ASP A 467 -6.51 -0.70 35.59
C ASP A 467 -5.48 0.14 36.36
N GLY A 468 -4.44 0.57 35.65
CA GLY A 468 -3.50 1.55 36.15
C GLY A 468 -4.21 2.90 36.18
N GLU A 469 -4.77 3.22 37.34
CA GLU A 469 -5.23 4.54 37.78
C GLU A 469 -6.03 5.34 36.73
N THR A 470 -7.35 5.41 36.92
CA THR A 470 -8.12 6.63 36.63
C THR A 470 -7.33 7.83 37.17
N LYS A 471 -6.71 8.60 36.27
CA LYS A 471 -6.27 9.96 36.56
C LYS A 471 -7.45 10.89 36.67
#